data_AF-A0A0V0S3I7-F1
#
_entry.id   AF-A0A0V0S3I7-F1
#
_cell.length_a   1.000
_cell.length_b   1.000
_cell.length_c   1.000
_cell.angle_alpha   90.00
_cell.angle_beta   90.00
_cell.angle_gamma   90.00
#
_symmetry.space_group_name_H-M   'P 1'
#
loop_
_entity.id
_entity.type
_entity.pdbx_description
1 polymer ?
#
loop_
_entity_poly.entity_id
_entity_poly.type
_entity_poly.pdbx_seq_one_letter_code
_entity_poly.pdbx_strand_id
1 'polypeptide(L)'
;LYYLTNHGRNIFVAQLFFTILYLCNLIIVFFINIRSGQIPSIFLIFMSCTSYRIHSIFLLRLFNDPIAMFLFYIALLCWVYRQWTAGIVLYSLALSVKMNILLFSPAVAVICLYKRGLQDSCRLFALAFLIQVTLAIPFLHTNPLGYLRSAFNFGRVFDHRWTVNWRFVPEEVFTHKCFHCILLLFHIILVFYFLYIKFFRSRFTSIRNAVMVAVDNGTVHLKNQEIVLLLAGINLIGISFSRSLHYQFYVWYYHLLPFLSWQTPYSTTSKLTLLGIIEMCWNVYPSTLWSSLLLHFCHAILLVGLFLQPDLNSKKKST
;
A
#
# COMPACT_ATOMS: atom_id res chain seq x y z
N LEU A 1 -23.72 7.93 -0.19
CA LEU A 1 -23.91 7.47 -1.58
C LEU A 1 -25.31 6.91 -1.83
N TYR A 2 -25.79 5.93 -1.04
CA TYR A 2 -27.11 5.30 -1.22
C TYR A 2 -28.28 6.29 -1.41
N TYR A 3 -28.42 7.27 -0.52
CA TYR A 3 -29.48 8.28 -0.64
C TYR A 3 -29.25 9.24 -1.84
N LEU A 4 -28.00 9.64 -2.09
CA LEU A 4 -27.65 10.55 -3.18
C LEU A 4 -27.94 9.97 -4.57
N THR A 5 -27.91 8.64 -4.70
CA THR A 5 -28.13 7.95 -5.98
C THR A 5 -29.57 7.46 -6.14
N ASN A 6 -30.54 8.02 -5.41
CA ASN A 6 -31.92 7.54 -5.37
C ASN A 6 -31.99 6.02 -5.10
N HIS A 7 -31.35 5.60 -4.00
CA HIS A 7 -31.27 4.19 -3.59
C HIS A 7 -30.57 3.28 -4.62
N GLY A 8 -29.60 3.83 -5.38
CA GLY A 8 -28.82 3.10 -6.38
C GLY A 8 -29.38 3.16 -7.82
N ARG A 9 -30.51 3.83 -8.06
CA ARG A 9 -31.10 3.96 -9.41
C ARG A 9 -30.34 4.95 -10.30
N ASN A 10 -29.77 6.00 -9.73
CA ASN A 10 -29.05 7.02 -10.48
C ASN A 10 -27.55 6.68 -10.56
N ILE A 11 -27.20 5.88 -11.56
CA ILE A 11 -25.81 5.47 -11.82
C ILE A 11 -24.95 6.67 -12.21
N PHE A 12 -25.49 7.61 -12.98
CA PHE A 12 -24.75 8.79 -13.43
C PHE A 12 -24.23 9.63 -12.26
N VAL A 13 -25.03 9.86 -11.21
CA VAL A 13 -24.59 10.57 -10.00
C VAL A 13 -23.49 9.80 -9.28
N ALA A 14 -23.56 8.46 -9.23
CA ALA A 14 -22.52 7.64 -8.66
C ALA A 14 -21.21 7.76 -9.46
N GLN A 15 -21.29 7.71 -10.79
CA GLN A 15 -20.14 7.88 -11.67
C GLN A 15 -19.53 9.27 -11.53
N LEU A 16 -20.34 10.33 -11.46
CA LEU A 16 -19.85 11.70 -11.24
C LEU A 16 -19.09 11.82 -9.91
N PHE A 17 -19.62 11.24 -8.84
CA PHE A 17 -18.92 11.19 -7.55
C PHE A 17 -17.55 10.50 -7.66
N PHE A 18 -17.50 9.35 -8.33
CA PHE A 18 -16.25 8.61 -8.52
C PHE A 18 -15.28 9.29 -9.50
N THR A 19 -15.76 10.06 -10.47
CA THR A 19 -14.94 10.92 -11.32
C THR A 19 -14.25 12.00 -10.49
N ILE A 20 -14.99 12.68 -9.61
CA ILE A 20 -14.42 13.69 -8.71
C ILE A 20 -13.40 13.02 -7.78
N LEU A 21 -13.73 11.87 -7.20
CA LEU A 21 -12.82 11.09 -6.36
C LEU A 21 -11.53 10.74 -7.11
N TYR A 22 -11.62 10.32 -8.37
CA TYR A 22 -10.47 10.00 -9.22
C TYR A 22 -9.56 11.22 -9.42
N LEU A 23 -10.12 12.36 -9.81
CA LEU A 23 -9.36 13.59 -10.04
C LEU A 23 -8.69 14.09 -8.75
N CYS A 24 -9.41 14.11 -7.63
CA CYS A 24 -8.85 14.46 -6.33
C CYS A 24 -7.73 13.49 -5.92
N ASN A 25 -7.91 12.20 -6.15
CA ASN A 25 -6.88 11.20 -5.88
C ASN A 25 -5.59 11.47 -6.67
N LEU A 26 -5.69 11.74 -7.97
CA LEU A 26 -4.54 12.09 -8.80
C LEU A 26 -3.81 13.33 -8.29
N ILE A 27 -4.56 14.39 -7.93
CA ILE A 27 -3.99 15.63 -7.38
C ILE A 27 -3.14 15.32 -6.13
N ILE A 28 -3.68 14.53 -5.19
CA ILE A 28 -2.96 14.15 -3.97
C ILE A 28 -1.71 13.35 -4.30
N VAL A 29 -1.81 12.37 -5.20
CA VAL A 29 -0.67 11.55 -5.63
C VAL A 29 0.41 12.43 -6.25
N PHE A 30 0.06 13.44 -7.04
CA PHE A 30 1.02 14.39 -7.60
C PHE A 30 1.73 15.18 -6.50
N PHE A 31 0.99 15.70 -5.52
CA PHE A 31 1.60 16.40 -4.38
C PHE A 31 2.58 15.52 -3.61
N ILE A 32 2.22 14.25 -3.34
CA ILE A 32 3.12 13.30 -2.69
C ILE A 32 4.41 13.13 -3.50
N ASN A 33 4.29 12.93 -4.81
CA ASN A 33 5.45 12.73 -5.69
C ASN A 33 6.34 13.96 -5.76
N ILE A 34 5.77 15.16 -5.95
CA ILE A 34 6.50 16.44 -5.94
C ILE A 34 7.24 16.62 -4.61
N ARG A 35 6.59 16.34 -3.48
CA ARG A 35 7.18 16.47 -2.15
C ARG A 35 8.21 15.38 -1.80
N SER A 36 8.14 14.24 -2.48
CA SER A 36 9.12 13.16 -2.34
C SER A 36 10.39 13.41 -3.18
N GLY A 37 10.29 14.24 -4.23
CA GLY A 37 11.43 14.82 -4.96
C GLY A 37 12.15 13.90 -5.95
N GLN A 38 11.51 12.84 -6.46
CA GLN A 38 12.23 11.78 -7.20
C GLN A 38 11.72 11.48 -8.60
N ILE A 39 10.47 11.81 -8.93
CA ILE A 39 9.90 11.50 -10.26
C ILE A 39 9.85 12.77 -11.11
N PRO A 40 10.37 12.76 -12.35
CA PRO A 40 10.16 13.85 -13.28
C PRO A 40 8.66 14.08 -13.53
N SER A 41 8.20 15.32 -13.40
CA SER A 41 6.77 15.67 -13.45
C SER A 41 6.05 15.21 -14.72
N ILE A 42 6.76 15.05 -15.84
CA ILE A 42 6.21 14.52 -17.10
C ILE A 42 5.64 13.10 -16.93
N PHE A 43 6.22 12.27 -16.07
CA PHE A 43 5.74 10.90 -15.84
C PHE A 43 4.45 10.83 -15.04
N LEU A 44 4.15 11.87 -14.24
CA LEU A 44 2.87 11.99 -13.55
C LEU A 44 1.71 12.14 -14.54
N ILE A 45 1.95 12.84 -15.65
CA ILE A 45 0.98 13.01 -16.74
C ILE A 45 0.76 11.67 -17.45
N PHE A 46 1.84 10.95 -17.80
CA PHE A 46 1.73 9.63 -18.41
C PHE A 46 0.96 8.64 -17.52
N MET A 47 1.26 8.60 -16.22
CA MET A 47 0.51 7.74 -15.28
C MET A 47 -0.99 8.06 -15.28
N SER A 48 -1.38 9.33 -15.41
CA SER A 48 -2.80 9.73 -15.39
C SER A 48 -3.56 9.30 -16.64
N CYS A 49 -2.88 9.18 -17.78
CA CYS A 49 -3.53 8.87 -19.05
C CYS A 49 -3.40 7.39 -19.47
N THR A 50 -2.47 6.63 -18.89
CA THR A 50 -2.07 5.32 -19.45
C THR A 50 -2.88 4.13 -18.96
N SER A 51 -3.40 4.14 -17.72
CA SER A 51 -4.05 2.93 -17.20
C SER A 51 -5.55 2.87 -17.47
N TYR A 52 -5.93 2.20 -18.57
CA TYR A 52 -7.32 1.85 -18.87
C TYR A 52 -8.04 1.20 -17.67
N ARG A 53 -7.33 0.32 -16.95
CA ARG A 53 -7.88 -0.43 -15.84
C ARG A 53 -8.22 0.44 -14.64
N ILE A 54 -7.35 1.37 -14.29
CA ILE A 54 -7.56 2.27 -13.16
C ILE A 54 -8.77 3.18 -13.45
N HIS A 55 -8.87 3.73 -14.67
CA HIS A 55 -10.06 4.47 -15.09
C HIS A 55 -11.33 3.60 -14.96
N SER A 56 -11.31 2.35 -15.41
CA SER A 56 -12.45 1.43 -15.27
C SER A 56 -12.81 1.16 -13.80
N ILE A 57 -11.82 0.97 -12.92
CA ILE A 57 -12.05 0.73 -11.49
C ILE A 57 -12.76 1.92 -10.83
N PHE A 58 -12.34 3.15 -11.14
CA PHE A 58 -12.99 4.34 -10.61
C PHE A 58 -14.35 4.59 -11.27
N LEU A 59 -14.42 4.67 -12.60
CA LEU A 59 -15.57 5.23 -13.31
C LEU A 59 -16.68 4.21 -13.61
N LEU A 60 -16.33 2.93 -13.82
CA LEU A 60 -17.30 1.93 -14.26
C LEU A 60 -17.68 0.95 -13.15
N ARG A 61 -16.72 0.59 -12.28
CA ARG A 61 -16.94 -0.45 -11.26
C ARG A 61 -17.33 0.10 -9.89
N LEU A 62 -16.99 1.36 -9.59
CA LEU A 62 -17.40 2.07 -8.37
C LEU A 62 -17.04 1.28 -7.08
N PHE A 63 -15.88 0.62 -7.06
CA PHE A 63 -15.45 -0.20 -5.93
C PHE A 63 -15.07 0.64 -4.71
N ASN A 64 -15.07 0.02 -3.53
CA ASN A 64 -14.60 0.65 -2.30
C ASN A 64 -13.06 0.82 -2.26
N ASP A 65 -12.31 0.08 -3.08
CA ASP A 65 -10.84 0.13 -3.15
C ASP A 65 -10.30 1.54 -3.44
N PRO A 66 -10.80 2.27 -4.47
CA PRO A 66 -10.55 3.70 -4.64
C PRO A 66 -10.72 4.57 -3.39
N ILE A 67 -11.81 4.37 -2.63
CA ILE A 67 -12.12 5.18 -1.45
C ILE A 67 -11.09 4.92 -0.35
N ALA A 68 -10.77 3.65 -0.10
CA ALA A 68 -9.75 3.26 0.87
C ALA A 68 -8.37 3.85 0.51
N MET A 69 -7.97 3.73 -0.75
CA MET A 69 -6.68 4.27 -1.21
C MET A 69 -6.65 5.79 -1.22
N PHE A 70 -7.75 6.46 -1.55
CA PHE A 70 -7.85 7.92 -1.46
C PHE A 70 -7.61 8.43 -0.03
N LEU A 71 -8.32 7.85 0.96
CA LEU A 71 -8.11 8.17 2.37
C LEU A 71 -6.67 7.90 2.83
N PHE A 72 -6.09 6.78 2.38
CA PHE A 72 -4.69 6.45 2.64
C PHE A 72 -3.72 7.47 2.03
N TYR A 73 -3.95 7.94 0.80
CA TYR A 73 -3.08 8.94 0.19
C TYR A 73 -3.17 10.30 0.91
N ILE A 74 -4.35 10.69 1.42
CA ILE A 74 -4.44 11.88 2.28
C ILE A 74 -3.64 11.65 3.57
N ALA A 75 -3.75 10.46 4.19
CA ALA A 75 -2.97 10.12 5.38
C ALA A 75 -1.46 10.22 5.12
N LEU A 76 -0.99 9.67 3.99
CA LEU A 76 0.40 9.77 3.55
C LEU A 76 0.83 11.22 3.33
N LEU A 77 -0.03 12.03 2.69
CA LEU A 77 0.24 13.47 2.51
C LEU A 77 0.37 14.17 3.86
N CYS A 78 -0.51 13.91 4.82
CA CYS A 78 -0.40 14.43 6.18
C CYS A 78 0.95 14.07 6.82
N TRP A 79 1.44 12.83 6.69
CA TRP A 79 2.75 12.43 7.23
C TRP A 79 3.93 13.11 6.51
N VAL A 80 3.84 13.32 5.20
CA VAL A 80 4.82 14.12 4.43
C VAL A 80 4.88 15.56 4.96
N TYR A 81 3.74 16.13 5.35
CA TYR A 81 3.62 17.45 5.98
C TYR A 81 3.77 17.44 7.51
N ARG A 82 4.18 16.31 8.10
CA ARG A 82 4.40 16.13 9.56
C ARG A 82 3.16 16.27 10.45
N GLN A 83 1.96 16.14 9.88
CA GLN A 83 0.70 16.09 10.60
C GLN A 83 0.37 14.65 11.02
N TRP A 84 1.00 14.17 12.09
CA TRP A 84 0.93 12.76 12.51
C TRP A 84 -0.46 12.30 12.95
N THR A 85 -1.12 13.09 13.81
CA THR A 85 -2.46 12.76 14.34
C THR A 85 -3.50 12.71 13.22
N ALA A 86 -3.54 13.73 12.36
CA ALA A 86 -4.44 13.75 11.21
C ALA A 86 -4.19 12.57 10.25
N GLY A 87 -2.92 12.26 9.99
CA GLY A 87 -2.54 11.10 9.19
C GLY A 87 -3.03 9.77 9.80
N ILE A 88 -2.92 9.60 11.12
CA ILE A 88 -3.40 8.39 11.81
C ILE A 88 -4.93 8.29 11.83
N VAL A 89 -5.64 9.40 12.01
CA VAL A 89 -7.11 9.44 11.91
C VAL A 89 -7.54 8.98 10.52
N LEU A 90 -6.98 9.56 9.46
CA LEU A 90 -7.30 9.20 8.07
C LEU A 90 -6.87 7.78 7.72
N TYR A 91 -5.73 7.31 8.24
CA TYR A 91 -5.27 5.93 8.08
C TYR A 91 -6.25 4.94 8.72
N SER A 92 -6.76 5.23 9.93
CA SER A 92 -7.77 4.40 10.58
C SER A 92 -9.10 4.42 9.81
N LEU A 93 -9.52 5.58 9.30
CA LEU A 93 -10.70 5.66 8.42
C LEU A 93 -10.51 4.85 7.14
N ALA A 94 -9.35 4.91 6.49
CA ALA A 94 -9.03 4.10 5.32
C ALA A 94 -9.11 2.59 5.64
N LEU A 95 -8.57 2.18 6.79
CA LEU A 95 -8.62 0.80 7.29
C LEU A 95 -10.07 0.32 7.50
N SER A 96 -10.95 1.20 7.97
CA SER A 96 -12.38 0.88 8.15
C SER A 96 -13.11 0.62 6.83
N VAL A 97 -12.64 1.21 5.73
CA VAL A 97 -13.18 0.96 4.39
C VAL A 97 -12.67 -0.37 3.84
N LYS A 98 -11.36 -0.63 3.95
CA LYS A 98 -10.77 -1.88 3.48
C LYS A 98 -9.51 -2.29 4.24
N MET A 99 -9.44 -3.58 4.57
CA MET A 99 -8.34 -4.16 5.35
C MET A 99 -6.97 -4.16 4.66
N ASN A 100 -6.89 -3.98 3.35
CA ASN A 100 -5.61 -3.95 2.62
C ASN A 100 -4.68 -2.84 3.15
N ILE A 101 -5.24 -1.81 3.78
CA ILE A 101 -4.50 -0.74 4.44
C ILE A 101 -3.58 -1.26 5.57
N LEU A 102 -3.85 -2.45 6.14
CA LEU A 102 -2.95 -3.11 7.09
C LEU A 102 -1.59 -3.46 6.51
N LEU A 103 -1.45 -3.61 5.18
CA LEU A 103 -0.17 -3.87 4.54
C LEU A 103 0.85 -2.75 4.82
N PHE A 104 0.38 -1.52 5.06
CA PHE A 104 1.24 -0.38 5.41
C PHE A 104 1.60 -0.32 6.90
N SER A 105 0.89 -1.07 7.77
CA SER A 105 1.00 -0.93 9.23
C SER A 105 2.40 -1.13 9.80
N PRO A 106 3.26 -2.05 9.30
CA PRO A 106 4.61 -2.19 9.82
C PRO A 106 5.46 -0.94 9.60
N ALA A 107 5.34 -0.30 8.43
CA ALA A 107 6.02 0.96 8.13
C ALA A 107 5.46 2.10 8.97
N VAL A 108 4.12 2.21 9.09
CA VAL A 108 3.48 3.24 9.93
C VAL A 108 3.97 3.15 11.38
N ALA A 109 4.04 1.93 11.94
CA ALA A 109 4.51 1.71 13.29
C ALA A 109 5.97 2.13 13.48
N VAL A 110 6.88 1.72 12.58
CA VAL A 110 8.30 2.12 12.64
C VAL A 110 8.46 3.63 12.50
N ILE A 111 7.75 4.25 11.56
CA ILE A 111 7.80 5.69 11.34
C ILE A 111 7.33 6.44 12.60
N CYS A 112 6.19 6.06 13.18
CA CYS A 112 5.68 6.70 14.39
C CYS A 112 6.65 6.51 15.56
N LEU A 113 7.09 5.27 15.81
CA LEU A 113 7.95 4.93 16.94
C LEU A 113 9.24 5.75 16.96
N TYR A 114 9.91 5.85 15.83
CA TYR A 114 11.21 6.51 15.75
C TYR A 114 11.14 8.01 15.51
N LYS A 115 9.99 8.54 15.08
CA LYS A 115 9.80 9.97 14.85
C LYS A 115 9.11 10.72 15.99
N ARG A 116 8.32 10.00 16.80
CA ARG A 116 7.52 10.54 17.91
C ARG A 116 7.88 9.92 19.26
N GLY A 117 8.59 8.80 19.28
CA GLY A 117 8.87 8.04 20.49
C GLY A 117 7.74 7.08 20.87
N LEU A 118 8.01 6.24 21.87
CA LEU A 118 7.12 5.17 22.31
C LEU A 118 5.79 5.71 22.87
N GLN A 119 5.85 6.68 23.78
CA GLN A 119 4.65 7.19 24.46
C GLN A 119 3.63 7.77 23.46
N ASP A 120 4.10 8.64 22.57
CA ASP A 120 3.23 9.25 21.56
C ASP A 120 2.78 8.24 20.51
N SER A 121 3.60 7.25 20.17
CA SER A 121 3.17 6.17 19.28
C SER A 121 2.07 5.33 19.90
N CYS A 122 2.14 5.04 21.20
CA CYS A 122 1.06 4.39 21.94
C CYS A 122 -0.21 5.24 21.95
N ARG A 123 -0.10 6.57 22.14
CA ARG A 123 -1.27 7.49 22.05
C ARG A 123 -1.90 7.48 20.65
N LEU A 124 -1.08 7.53 19.60
CA LEU A 124 -1.55 7.46 18.21
C LEU A 124 -2.20 6.10 17.89
N PHE A 125 -1.61 5.00 18.36
CA PHE A 125 -2.20 3.67 18.24
C PHE A 125 -3.54 3.57 18.95
N ALA A 126 -3.62 4.06 20.20
CA ALA A 126 -4.87 4.10 20.96
C ALA A 126 -5.94 4.92 20.25
N LEU A 127 -5.59 6.07 19.64
CA LEU A 127 -6.50 6.87 18.82
C LEU A 127 -7.00 6.08 17.61
N ALA A 128 -6.10 5.42 16.87
CA ALA A 128 -6.48 4.60 15.72
C ALA A 128 -7.45 3.48 16.12
N PHE A 129 -7.17 2.81 17.25
CA PHE A 129 -8.01 1.76 17.81
C PHE A 129 -9.37 2.28 18.26
N LEU A 130 -9.42 3.43 18.93
CA LEU A 130 -10.66 4.05 19.38
C LEU A 130 -11.59 4.40 18.20
N ILE A 131 -11.04 4.86 17.07
CA ILE A 131 -11.81 5.11 15.85
C ILE A 131 -12.45 3.80 15.35
N GLN A 132 -11.68 2.70 15.30
CA GLN A 132 -12.23 1.40 14.89
C GLN A 132 -13.34 0.92 15.82
N VAL A 133 -13.13 1.01 17.14
CA VAL A 133 -14.14 0.63 18.13
C VAL A 133 -15.40 1.49 17.96
N THR A 134 -15.26 2.80 17.85
CA THR A 134 -16.37 3.75 17.68
C THR A 134 -17.21 3.41 16.45
N LEU A 135 -16.56 3.15 15.31
CA LEU A 135 -17.27 2.75 14.07
C LEU A 135 -17.90 1.35 14.19
N ALA A 136 -17.34 0.48 15.03
CA ALA A 136 -17.83 -0.87 15.26
C ALA A 136 -19.01 -0.94 16.25
N ILE A 137 -19.23 0.08 17.10
CA ILE A 137 -20.29 0.10 18.15
C ILE A 137 -21.65 -0.44 17.67
N PRO A 138 -22.26 0.06 16.57
CA PRO A 138 -23.59 -0.40 16.16
C PRO A 138 -23.62 -1.91 15.85
N PHE A 139 -22.53 -2.45 15.31
CA PHE A 139 -22.41 -3.87 14.98
C PHE A 139 -22.08 -4.71 16.22
N LEU A 140 -21.21 -4.20 17.11
CA LEU A 140 -20.85 -4.85 18.36
C LEU A 140 -22.03 -4.94 19.33
N HIS A 141 -22.91 -3.93 19.35
CA HIS A 141 -24.12 -3.97 20.15
C HIS A 141 -25.12 -5.02 19.62
N THR A 142 -25.23 -5.17 18.31
CA THR A 142 -26.24 -6.04 17.68
C THR A 142 -25.79 -7.50 17.61
N ASN A 143 -24.56 -7.76 17.15
CA ASN A 143 -24.01 -9.11 17.02
C ASN A 143 -22.47 -9.07 17.02
N PRO A 144 -21.82 -9.04 18.21
CA PRO A 144 -20.36 -8.89 18.29
C PRO A 144 -19.61 -10.05 17.64
N LEU A 145 -20.06 -11.29 17.84
CA LEU A 145 -19.42 -12.47 17.24
C LEU A 145 -19.54 -12.48 15.71
N GLY A 146 -20.71 -12.12 15.19
CA GLY A 146 -20.95 -12.00 13.75
C GLY A 146 -20.12 -10.89 13.11
N TYR A 147 -20.03 -9.73 13.78
CA TYR A 147 -19.17 -8.63 13.33
C TYR A 147 -17.71 -9.05 13.27
N LEU A 148 -17.14 -9.60 14.36
CA LEU A 148 -15.73 -9.98 14.41
C LEU A 148 -15.37 -11.04 13.36
N ARG A 149 -16.24 -12.05 13.14
CA ARG A 149 -16.04 -13.07 12.11
C ARG A 149 -16.11 -12.51 10.69
N SER A 150 -17.00 -11.56 10.44
CA SER A 150 -17.19 -10.96 9.11
C SER A 150 -16.17 -9.87 8.79
N ALA A 151 -15.81 -9.04 9.77
CA ALA A 151 -14.80 -8.00 9.64
C ALA A 151 -13.41 -8.60 9.42
N PHE A 152 -13.06 -9.69 10.13
CA PHE A 152 -11.77 -10.36 10.05
C PHE A 152 -11.90 -11.79 9.52
N ASN A 153 -12.41 -11.92 8.29
CA ASN A 153 -12.61 -13.23 7.67
C ASN A 153 -11.30 -13.79 7.08
N PHE A 154 -10.38 -14.21 7.94
CA PHE A 154 -9.09 -14.81 7.57
C PHE A 154 -9.23 -16.18 6.88
N GLY A 155 -10.38 -16.84 7.04
CA GLY A 155 -10.67 -18.11 6.38
C GLY A 155 -11.12 -17.98 4.92
N ARG A 156 -11.42 -16.76 4.44
CA ARG A 156 -11.93 -16.54 3.08
C ARG A 156 -10.89 -16.93 2.05
N VAL A 157 -11.28 -17.82 1.14
CA VAL A 157 -10.51 -18.17 -0.06
C VAL A 157 -11.22 -17.57 -1.26
N PHE A 158 -10.46 -16.84 -2.08
CA PHE A 158 -10.96 -16.28 -3.33
C PHE A 158 -10.85 -17.32 -4.46
N ASP A 159 -11.76 -17.30 -5.44
CA ASP A 159 -11.69 -18.25 -6.55
C ASP A 159 -10.39 -18.09 -7.34
N HIS A 160 -9.76 -19.22 -7.69
CA HIS A 160 -8.52 -19.23 -8.47
C HIS A 160 -8.67 -18.56 -9.85
N ARG A 161 -9.86 -18.64 -10.46
CA ARG A 161 -10.15 -18.02 -11.78
C ARG A 161 -9.95 -16.51 -11.82
N TRP A 162 -10.04 -15.82 -10.68
CA TRP A 162 -9.94 -14.35 -10.60
C TRP A 162 -8.55 -13.86 -10.18
N THR A 163 -7.62 -14.77 -9.87
CA THR A 163 -6.28 -14.40 -9.40
C THR A 163 -5.39 -13.96 -10.56
N VAL A 164 -4.75 -12.81 -10.44
CA VAL A 164 -3.83 -12.27 -11.44
C VAL A 164 -2.40 -12.79 -11.25
N ASN A 165 -1.98 -13.03 -10.00
CA ASN A 165 -0.58 -13.29 -9.67
C ASN A 165 -0.22 -14.78 -9.55
N TRP A 166 -1.11 -15.66 -9.06
CA TRP A 166 -0.80 -17.09 -8.88
C TRP A 166 -1.52 -18.02 -9.86
N ARG A 167 -1.86 -17.54 -11.06
CA ARG A 167 -2.58 -18.31 -12.08
C ARG A 167 -1.81 -19.54 -12.57
N PHE A 168 -0.48 -19.50 -12.49
CA PHE A 168 0.39 -20.63 -12.84
C PHE A 168 0.41 -21.75 -11.80
N VAL A 169 -0.08 -21.52 -10.59
CA VAL A 169 -0.17 -22.51 -9.52
C VAL A 169 -1.48 -23.30 -9.68
N PRO A 170 -1.48 -24.64 -9.57
CA PRO A 170 -2.71 -25.43 -9.59
C PRO A 170 -3.70 -25.01 -8.49
N GLU A 171 -5.00 -25.09 -8.78
CA GLU A 171 -6.06 -24.66 -7.85
C GLU A 171 -6.02 -25.40 -6.50
N GLU A 172 -5.68 -26.69 -6.53
CA GLU A 172 -5.50 -27.54 -5.34
C GLU A 172 -4.43 -26.98 -4.40
N VAL A 173 -3.29 -26.55 -4.95
CA VAL A 173 -2.19 -25.95 -4.17
C VAL A 173 -2.57 -24.55 -3.70
N PHE A 174 -3.20 -23.76 -4.56
CA PHE A 174 -3.62 -22.39 -4.27
C PHE A 174 -4.61 -22.31 -3.10
N THR A 175 -5.57 -23.22 -3.05
CA THR A 175 -6.58 -23.27 -1.98
C THR A 175 -6.03 -23.89 -0.69
N HIS A 176 -4.92 -24.62 -0.76
CA HIS A 176 -4.32 -25.30 0.37
C HIS A 176 -3.83 -24.35 1.47
N LYS A 177 -4.11 -24.68 2.74
CA LYS A 177 -3.71 -23.86 3.90
C LYS A 177 -2.20 -23.73 4.04
N CYS A 178 -1.44 -24.79 3.72
CA CYS A 178 0.02 -24.77 3.78
C CYS A 178 0.60 -23.68 2.86
N PHE A 179 0.07 -23.55 1.63
CA PHE A 179 0.51 -22.51 0.70
C PHE A 179 0.27 -21.11 1.27
N HIS A 180 -0.90 -20.87 1.87
CA HIS A 180 -1.19 -19.60 2.55
C HIS A 180 -0.22 -19.30 3.70
N CYS A 181 0.07 -20.28 4.56
CA CYS A 181 1.02 -20.12 5.67
C CYS A 181 2.44 -19.82 5.19
N ILE A 182 2.89 -20.49 4.12
CA ILE A 182 4.21 -20.26 3.51
C ILE A 182 4.29 -18.83 2.96
N LEU A 183 3.28 -18.37 2.23
CA LEU A 183 3.22 -16.99 1.72
C LEU A 183 3.26 -15.96 2.85
N LEU A 184 2.51 -16.19 3.93
CA LEU A 184 2.49 -15.32 5.11
C LEU A 184 3.86 -15.30 5.81
N LEU A 185 4.51 -16.44 5.96
CA LEU A 185 5.85 -16.53 6.55
C LEU A 185 6.87 -15.73 5.74
N PHE A 186 6.92 -15.93 4.43
CA PHE A 186 7.83 -15.17 3.56
C PHE A 186 7.52 -13.68 3.54
N HIS A 187 6.22 -13.31 3.55
CA HIS A 187 5.81 -11.92 3.69
C HIS A 187 6.40 -11.29 4.96
N ILE A 188 6.18 -11.91 6.12
CA ILE A 188 6.66 -11.41 7.41
C ILE A 188 8.19 -11.29 7.41
N ILE A 189 8.90 -12.33 6.98
CA ILE A 189 10.36 -12.35 6.89
C ILE A 189 10.85 -11.19 6.02
N LEU A 190 10.27 -11.02 4.82
CA LEU A 190 10.73 -9.99 3.88
C LEU A 190 10.39 -8.58 4.35
N VAL A 191 9.27 -8.38 5.05
CA VAL A 191 8.93 -7.09 5.67
C VAL A 191 9.96 -6.71 6.74
N PHE A 192 10.30 -7.63 7.65
CA PHE A 192 11.33 -7.38 8.65
C PHE A 192 12.70 -7.14 8.01
N TYR A 193 13.06 -7.93 7.02
CA TYR A 193 14.31 -7.75 6.28
C TYR A 193 14.38 -6.41 5.55
N PHE A 194 13.29 -6.00 4.90
CA PHE A 194 13.20 -4.70 4.21
C PHE A 194 13.33 -3.53 5.19
N LEU A 195 12.60 -3.56 6.31
CA LEU A 195 12.74 -2.57 7.37
C LEU A 195 14.15 -2.55 7.93
N TYR A 196 14.76 -3.71 8.17
CA TYR A 196 16.14 -3.79 8.65
C TYR A 196 17.11 -3.10 7.70
N ILE A 197 17.09 -3.44 6.42
CA ILE A 197 18.00 -2.88 5.41
C ILE A 197 17.76 -1.38 5.22
N LYS A 198 16.51 -0.95 5.03
CA LYS A 198 16.17 0.42 4.63
C LYS A 198 16.05 1.41 5.79
N PHE A 199 15.80 0.92 6.98
CA PHE A 199 15.62 1.76 8.16
C PHE A 199 16.71 1.55 9.19
N PHE A 200 16.84 0.33 9.73
CA PHE A 200 17.62 0.08 10.93
C PHE A 200 19.13 0.05 10.71
N ARG A 201 19.60 -0.67 9.69
CA ARG A 201 21.02 -0.95 9.42
C ARG A 201 21.88 0.32 9.34
N SER A 202 21.37 1.38 8.71
CA SER A 202 22.09 2.64 8.55
C SER A 202 22.02 3.57 9.76
N ARG A 203 21.11 3.31 10.71
CA ARG A 203 20.81 4.21 11.83
C ARG A 203 21.28 3.69 13.18
N PHE A 204 21.30 2.37 13.36
CA PHE A 204 21.58 1.76 14.65
C PHE A 204 22.68 0.71 14.53
N THR A 205 23.67 0.82 15.41
CA THR A 205 24.77 -0.16 15.53
C THR A 205 24.36 -1.42 16.31
N SER A 206 23.36 -1.32 17.19
CA SER A 206 22.85 -2.41 18.00
C SER A 206 21.35 -2.25 18.28
N ILE A 207 20.67 -3.37 18.52
CA ILE A 207 19.25 -3.40 18.92
C ILE A 207 19.03 -2.58 20.20
N ARG A 208 19.96 -2.64 21.17
CA ARG A 208 19.86 -1.85 22.40
C ARG A 208 19.77 -0.34 22.10
N ASN A 209 20.58 0.14 21.16
CA ASN A 209 20.55 1.55 20.75
C ASN A 209 19.23 1.89 20.05
N ALA A 210 18.71 0.99 19.22
CA ALA A 210 17.42 1.17 18.58
C ALA A 210 16.27 1.24 19.60
N VAL A 211 16.33 0.44 20.68
CA VAL A 211 15.32 0.47 21.75
C VAL A 211 15.43 1.76 22.56
N MET A 212 16.63 2.18 22.96
CA MET A 212 16.82 3.42 23.72
C MET A 212 16.29 4.65 22.95
N VAL A 213 16.60 4.76 21.65
CA VAL A 213 16.08 5.87 20.81
C VAL A 213 14.56 5.84 20.69
N ALA A 214 13.96 4.65 20.64
CA ALA A 214 12.51 4.51 20.60
C ALA A 214 11.84 4.94 21.91
N VAL A 215 12.47 4.68 23.07
CA VAL A 215 11.94 5.01 24.40
C VAL A 215 12.13 6.49 24.74
N ASP A 216 13.28 7.09 24.46
CA ASP A 216 13.69 8.43 24.91
C ASP A 216 13.08 9.61 24.11
N ASN A 217 11.93 9.41 23.44
CA ASN A 217 11.14 10.38 22.64
C ASN A 217 11.35 10.39 21.11
N GLY A 218 12.13 9.48 20.53
CA GLY A 218 12.20 9.28 19.06
C GLY A 218 12.65 10.52 18.27
N THR A 219 13.95 10.68 18.06
CA THR A 219 14.54 11.88 17.44
C THR A 219 14.98 11.68 15.98
N VAL A 220 14.57 10.58 15.35
CA VAL A 220 15.07 10.24 14.01
C VAL A 220 14.52 11.22 12.98
N HIS A 221 15.40 11.92 12.28
CA HIS A 221 15.02 12.71 11.13
C HIS A 221 14.75 11.79 9.93
N LEU A 222 13.52 11.80 9.42
CA LEU A 222 13.11 11.04 8.25
C LEU A 222 12.83 11.98 7.09
N LYS A 223 13.47 11.76 5.94
CA LYS A 223 13.16 12.51 4.71
C LYS A 223 11.79 12.09 4.18
N ASN A 224 11.11 12.99 3.46
CA ASN A 224 9.80 12.68 2.86
C ASN A 224 9.87 11.45 1.93
N GLN A 225 10.96 11.36 1.14
CA GLN A 225 11.25 10.20 0.30
C GLN A 225 11.32 8.89 1.08
N GLU A 226 11.94 8.89 2.27
CA GLU A 226 12.06 7.70 3.10
C GLU A 226 10.71 7.23 3.62
N ILE A 227 9.83 8.16 4.05
CA ILE A 227 8.47 7.86 4.50
C ILE A 227 7.70 7.13 3.39
N VAL A 228 7.71 7.71 2.18
CA VAL A 228 7.01 7.14 1.02
C VAL A 228 7.62 5.78 0.63
N LEU A 229 8.95 5.65 0.65
CA LEU A 229 9.65 4.40 0.34
C LEU A 229 9.33 3.26 1.31
N LEU A 230 9.32 3.52 2.62
CA LEU A 230 9.00 2.50 3.61
C LEU A 230 7.57 1.99 3.43
N LEU A 231 6.62 2.90 3.27
CA LEU A 231 5.21 2.56 3.09
C LEU A 231 4.97 1.83 1.77
N ALA A 232 5.50 2.36 0.66
CA ALA A 232 5.32 1.77 -0.66
C ALA A 232 6.04 0.43 -0.80
N GLY A 233 7.25 0.29 -0.22
CA GLY A 233 8.04 -0.93 -0.29
C GLY A 233 7.40 -2.09 0.48
N ILE A 234 6.95 -1.86 1.71
CA ILE A 234 6.24 -2.90 2.48
C ILE A 234 4.92 -3.27 1.83
N ASN A 235 4.19 -2.30 1.26
CA ASN A 235 2.98 -2.60 0.49
C ASN A 235 3.28 -3.45 -0.75
N LEU A 236 4.34 -3.16 -1.49
CA LEU A 236 4.77 -4.00 -2.62
C LEU A 236 5.06 -5.43 -2.17
N ILE A 237 5.76 -5.61 -1.03
CA ILE A 237 5.99 -6.94 -0.43
C ILE A 237 4.64 -7.61 -0.10
N GLY A 238 3.70 -6.87 0.48
CA GLY A 238 2.33 -7.34 0.72
C GLY A 238 1.62 -7.82 -0.54
N ILE A 239 1.68 -7.04 -1.61
CA ILE A 239 1.09 -7.39 -2.91
C ILE A 239 1.74 -8.64 -3.50
N SER A 240 3.07 -8.73 -3.51
CA SER A 240 3.82 -9.86 -4.08
C SER A 240 3.49 -11.20 -3.41
N PHE A 241 3.27 -11.19 -2.10
CA PHE A 241 2.96 -12.40 -1.31
C PHE A 241 1.46 -12.57 -1.02
N SER A 242 0.61 -11.70 -1.56
CA SER A 242 -0.84 -11.88 -1.45
C SER A 242 -1.27 -13.14 -2.19
N ARG A 243 -1.95 -14.06 -1.50
CA ARG A 243 -2.41 -15.32 -2.11
C ARG A 243 -3.32 -15.10 -3.30
N SER A 244 -4.19 -14.09 -3.29
CA SER A 244 -5.06 -13.80 -4.44
C SER A 244 -5.08 -12.32 -4.72
N LEU A 245 -4.80 -11.95 -5.97
CA LEU A 245 -4.96 -10.60 -6.46
C LEU A 245 -6.08 -10.54 -7.49
N HIS A 246 -7.19 -9.92 -7.14
CA HIS A 246 -8.25 -9.61 -8.11
C HIS A 246 -7.91 -8.30 -8.81
N TYR A 247 -8.43 -8.13 -10.02
CA TYR A 247 -8.17 -6.96 -10.85
C TYR A 247 -8.46 -5.60 -10.20
N GLN A 248 -9.38 -5.52 -9.25
CA GLN A 248 -9.66 -4.29 -8.49
C GLN A 248 -8.52 -3.89 -7.56
N PHE A 249 -7.69 -4.85 -7.11
CA PHE A 249 -6.58 -4.62 -6.19
C PHE A 249 -5.39 -3.93 -6.87
N TYR A 250 -5.43 -3.73 -8.19
CA TYR A 250 -4.39 -2.98 -8.88
C TYR A 250 -4.22 -1.56 -8.28
N VAL A 251 -5.33 -0.93 -7.90
CA VAL A 251 -5.33 0.41 -7.29
C VAL A 251 -4.59 0.47 -5.95
N TRP A 252 -4.35 -0.67 -5.28
CA TRP A 252 -3.67 -0.73 -3.98
C TRP A 252 -2.21 -0.27 -4.05
N TYR A 253 -1.61 -0.33 -5.23
CA TYR A 253 -0.20 0.02 -5.40
C TYR A 253 0.13 0.73 -6.71
N TYR A 254 -0.80 0.80 -7.67
CA TYR A 254 -0.60 1.46 -8.96
C TYR A 254 0.06 2.84 -8.85
N HIS A 255 -0.50 3.76 -8.06
CA HIS A 255 0.02 5.12 -7.96
C HIS A 255 1.37 5.21 -7.22
N LEU A 256 1.80 4.14 -6.54
CA LEU A 256 3.10 4.03 -5.90
C LEU A 256 4.16 3.41 -6.81
N LEU A 257 3.76 2.71 -7.88
CA LEU A 257 4.67 2.02 -8.79
C LEU A 257 5.69 2.96 -9.44
N PRO A 258 5.32 4.14 -9.98
CA PRO A 258 6.31 5.06 -10.54
C PRO A 258 7.33 5.49 -9.50
N PHE A 259 6.88 5.79 -8.28
CA PHE A 259 7.79 6.16 -7.19
C PHE A 259 8.76 5.03 -6.89
N LEU A 260 8.27 3.81 -6.69
CA LEU A 260 9.08 2.62 -6.42
C LEU A 260 10.08 2.34 -7.54
N SER A 261 9.65 2.46 -8.80
CA SER A 261 10.54 2.27 -9.95
C SER A 261 11.66 3.30 -9.96
N TRP A 262 11.40 4.55 -9.58
CA TRP A 262 12.44 5.59 -9.46
C TRP A 262 13.34 5.42 -8.21
N GLN A 263 12.95 4.58 -7.26
CA GLN A 263 13.79 4.12 -6.15
C GLN A 263 14.65 2.89 -6.52
N THR A 264 14.88 2.64 -7.80
CA THR A 264 15.79 1.58 -8.25
C THR A 264 16.98 2.15 -9.03
N PRO A 265 18.15 1.46 -9.03
CA PRO A 265 19.33 1.89 -9.77
C PRO A 265 19.22 1.68 -11.29
N TYR A 266 18.07 1.22 -11.79
CA TYR A 266 17.88 0.91 -13.20
C TYR A 266 17.83 2.16 -14.09
N SER A 267 18.11 1.97 -15.39
CA SER A 267 17.97 3.03 -16.39
C SER A 267 16.51 3.46 -16.54
N THR A 268 16.27 4.68 -17.03
CA THR A 268 14.90 5.19 -17.27
C THR A 268 14.12 4.27 -18.21
N THR A 269 14.76 3.73 -19.25
CA THR A 269 14.14 2.78 -20.17
C THR A 269 13.68 1.51 -19.44
N SER A 270 14.55 0.89 -18.63
CA SER A 270 14.19 -0.31 -17.87
C SER A 270 13.05 -0.04 -16.88
N LYS A 271 13.05 1.12 -16.21
CA LYS A 271 11.98 1.56 -15.31
C LYS A 271 10.63 1.64 -16.04
N LEU A 272 10.60 2.28 -17.21
CA LEU A 272 9.39 2.41 -18.01
C LEU A 272 8.91 1.09 -18.59
N THR A 273 9.82 0.27 -19.12
CA THR A 273 9.50 -1.07 -19.61
C THR A 273 8.88 -1.91 -18.50
N LEU A 274 9.43 -1.86 -17.28
CA LEU A 274 8.91 -2.59 -16.13
C LEU A 274 7.49 -2.15 -15.76
N LEU A 275 7.22 -0.83 -15.74
CA LEU A 275 5.87 -0.29 -15.50
C LEU A 275 4.89 -0.70 -16.61
N GLY A 276 5.32 -0.65 -17.87
CA GLY A 276 4.51 -1.04 -19.02
C GLY A 276 4.15 -2.54 -19.01
N ILE A 277 5.10 -3.40 -18.64
CA ILE A 277 4.83 -4.84 -18.50
C ILE A 277 3.88 -5.12 -17.34
N ILE A 278 4.02 -4.42 -16.20
CA ILE A 278 3.07 -4.56 -15.08
C ILE A 278 1.66 -4.14 -15.54
N GLU A 279 1.52 -2.99 -16.19
CA GLU A 279 0.24 -2.53 -16.74
C GLU A 279 -0.37 -3.55 -17.70
N MET A 280 0.45 -4.13 -18.59
CA MET A 280 0.02 -5.19 -19.51
C MET A 280 -0.46 -6.43 -18.77
N CYS A 281 0.28 -6.93 -17.77
CA CYS A 281 -0.10 -8.09 -16.97
C CYS A 281 -1.43 -7.90 -16.26
N TRP A 282 -1.68 -6.70 -15.71
CA TRP A 282 -2.97 -6.39 -15.10
C TRP A 282 -4.09 -6.31 -16.13
N ASN A 283 -3.80 -5.95 -17.38
CA ASN A 283 -4.80 -5.81 -18.44
C ASN A 283 -5.23 -7.11 -19.11
N VAL A 284 -4.44 -8.18 -19.03
CA VAL A 284 -4.80 -9.51 -19.54
C VAL A 284 -5.98 -10.10 -18.76
N TYR A 285 -7.10 -10.36 -19.44
CA TYR A 285 -8.31 -10.92 -18.86
C TYR A 285 -8.90 -12.06 -19.72
N PRO A 286 -9.13 -13.27 -19.15
CA PRO A 286 -8.65 -13.74 -17.86
C PRO A 286 -7.11 -13.86 -17.86
N SER A 287 -6.49 -13.84 -16.68
CA SER A 287 -5.03 -13.98 -16.56
C SER A 287 -4.56 -15.32 -17.13
N THR A 288 -3.39 -15.32 -17.75
CA THR A 288 -2.71 -16.53 -18.26
C THR A 288 -1.56 -16.93 -17.34
N LEU A 289 -1.03 -18.15 -17.53
CA LEU A 289 0.18 -18.61 -16.85
C LEU A 289 1.34 -17.64 -17.07
N TRP A 290 1.51 -17.16 -18.31
CA TRP A 290 2.58 -16.22 -18.68
C TRP A 290 2.40 -14.83 -18.07
N SER A 291 1.20 -14.24 -18.13
CA SER A 291 0.98 -12.91 -17.52
C SER A 291 1.20 -12.92 -16.01
N SER A 292 0.84 -14.05 -15.37
CA SER A 292 0.98 -14.28 -13.95
C SER A 292 2.45 -14.45 -13.52
N LEU A 293 3.21 -15.30 -14.22
CA LEU A 293 4.65 -15.45 -14.00
C LEU A 293 5.42 -14.15 -14.25
N LEU A 294 5.06 -13.45 -15.34
CA LEU A 294 5.69 -12.19 -15.71
C LEU A 294 5.44 -11.11 -14.66
N LEU A 295 4.23 -11.03 -14.10
CA LEU A 295 3.92 -10.11 -13.00
C LEU A 295 4.82 -10.37 -11.77
N HIS A 296 4.99 -11.64 -11.38
CA HIS A 296 5.90 -12.00 -10.28
C HIS A 296 7.36 -11.64 -10.59
N PHE A 297 7.81 -11.87 -11.81
CA PHE A 297 9.16 -11.49 -12.25
C PHE A 297 9.36 -9.98 -12.17
N CYS A 298 8.38 -9.19 -12.61
CA CYS A 298 8.42 -7.73 -12.49
C CYS A 298 8.45 -7.26 -11.03
N HIS A 299 7.64 -7.85 -10.16
CA HIS A 299 7.67 -7.56 -8.72
C HIS A 299 9.02 -7.94 -8.10
N ALA A 300 9.60 -9.07 -8.48
CA ALA A 300 10.91 -9.50 -8.01
C ALA A 300 12.02 -8.54 -8.46
N ILE A 301 12.03 -8.11 -9.73
CA ILE A 301 12.96 -7.09 -10.23
C ILE A 301 12.82 -5.78 -9.45
N LEU A 302 11.58 -5.29 -9.23
CA LEU A 302 11.35 -4.10 -8.42
C LEU A 302 11.93 -4.27 -7.02
N LEU A 303 11.61 -5.37 -6.33
CA LEU A 303 12.10 -5.64 -4.97
C LEU A 303 13.63 -5.70 -4.92
N VAL A 304 14.28 -6.44 -5.83
CA VAL A 304 15.74 -6.50 -5.93
C VAL A 304 16.33 -5.12 -6.15
N GLY A 305 15.77 -4.33 -7.08
CA GLY A 305 16.20 -2.96 -7.33
C GLY A 305 16.08 -2.07 -6.10
N LEU A 306 15.00 -2.21 -5.34
CA LEU A 306 14.83 -1.51 -4.07
C LEU A 306 15.90 -1.94 -3.07
N PHE A 307 16.19 -3.23 -2.89
CA PHE A 307 17.23 -3.70 -1.97
C PHE A 307 18.63 -3.22 -2.36
N LEU A 308 18.95 -3.19 -3.66
CA LEU A 308 20.25 -2.74 -4.18
C LEU A 308 20.47 -1.23 -4.05
N GLN A 309 19.41 -0.43 -4.04
CA GLN A 309 19.55 1.02 -3.90
C GLN A 309 20.27 1.36 -2.57
N PRO A 310 21.35 2.15 -2.58
CA PRO A 310 22.06 2.52 -1.35
C PRO A 310 21.15 3.28 -0.39
N ASP A 311 21.45 3.17 0.91
CA ASP A 311 20.63 3.79 1.95
C ASP A 311 20.61 5.32 1.75
N LEU A 312 19.41 5.91 1.81
CA LEU A 312 19.18 7.36 1.60
C LEU A 312 19.88 8.26 2.64
N ASN A 313 20.42 7.63 3.70
CA ASN A 313 21.24 8.24 4.76
C ASN A 313 22.74 8.01 4.60
N SER A 314 23.19 7.21 3.62
CA SER A 314 24.61 7.13 3.31
C SER A 314 25.06 8.51 2.85
N LYS A 315 25.89 9.20 3.66
CA LYS A 315 26.61 10.38 3.18
C LYS A 315 27.31 9.95 1.90
N LYS A 316 27.01 10.59 0.77
CA LYS A 316 27.88 10.53 -0.40
C LYS A 316 29.27 10.92 0.11
N LYS A 317 30.19 9.95 0.21
CA LYS A 317 31.61 10.27 0.24
C LYS A 317 31.88 10.85 -1.15
N SER A 318 31.78 12.17 -1.29
CA SER A 318 32.33 12.86 -2.45
C SER A 318 33.84 12.68 -2.38
N THR A 319 34.36 11.80 -3.22
CA THR A 319 35.75 11.85 -3.67
C THR A 319 35.93 13.04 -4.59
#